data_AF-A0A7C4GGT0-F1
#
_entry.id   AF-A0A7C4GGT0-F1
#
_cell.length_a   1.000
_cell.length_b   1.000
_cell.length_c   1.000
_cell.angle_alpha   90.00
_cell.angle_beta   90.00
_cell.angle_gamma   90.00
#
_symmetry.space_group_name_H-M   'P 1'
#
loop_
_entity.id
_entity.type
_entity.pdbx_description
1 polymer ?
#
loop_
_entity_poly.entity_id
_entity_poly.type
_entity_poly.pdbx_seq_one_letter_code
_entity_poly.pdbx_strand_id
1 'polypeptide(L)'
;MDKKDYLAHQFATLRREIEGYQNRVFWIVLIGLVGIPALSYFMLSATVPIWMTLPFVLLVLIVLFLAQQNHMMRAGRYIREHIESQIDYAPGWEAWIESRPEFRMMDKHFVASLLILFFLFYFLLIGLALHRLAAQALEGPAGGTGWWFLGGAAVVYGIATLFGLFTLFHHWRMAVSTIPEP
;
A
#
# COMPACT_ATOMS: atom_id res chain seq x y z
N MET A 1 -28.12 8.22 -28.17
CA MET A 1 -27.72 7.15 -27.24
C MET A 1 -28.70 7.18 -26.09
N ASP A 2 -29.36 6.07 -25.78
CA ASP A 2 -30.32 6.03 -24.68
C ASP A 2 -29.59 6.21 -23.34
N LYS A 3 -30.27 6.77 -22.33
CA LYS A 3 -29.73 6.93 -20.98
C LYS A 3 -29.30 5.58 -20.39
N LYS A 4 -30.07 4.52 -20.67
CA LYS A 4 -29.76 3.16 -20.24
C LYS A 4 -28.48 2.64 -20.90
N ASP A 5 -28.31 2.87 -22.19
CA ASP A 5 -27.08 2.50 -22.92
C ASP A 5 -25.86 3.23 -22.35
N TYR A 6 -26.00 4.53 -22.04
CA TYR A 6 -24.92 5.31 -21.42
C TYR A 6 -24.51 4.76 -20.06
N LEU A 7 -25.48 4.47 -19.18
CA LEU A 7 -25.21 3.89 -17.86
C LEU A 7 -24.58 2.49 -17.96
N ALA A 8 -25.02 1.68 -18.93
CA ALA A 8 -24.44 0.37 -19.19
C ALA A 8 -22.97 0.48 -19.64
N HIS A 9 -22.66 1.41 -20.54
CA HIS A 9 -21.28 1.68 -20.96
C HIS A 9 -20.41 2.20 -19.81
N GLN A 10 -20.92 3.11 -18.97
CA GLN A 10 -20.20 3.57 -17.78
C GLN A 10 -19.92 2.44 -16.80
N PHE A 11 -20.93 1.62 -16.50
CA PHE A 11 -20.77 0.47 -15.60
C PHE A 11 -19.72 -0.52 -16.11
N ALA A 12 -19.80 -0.90 -17.40
CA ALA A 12 -18.84 -1.80 -18.02
C ALA A 12 -17.41 -1.23 -18.00
N THR A 13 -17.26 0.08 -18.20
CA THR A 13 -15.97 0.76 -18.18
C THR A 13 -15.38 0.78 -16.77
N LEU A 14 -16.15 1.20 -15.78
CA LEU A 14 -15.71 1.23 -14.37
C LEU A 14 -15.36 -0.17 -13.85
N ARG A 15 -16.09 -1.21 -14.29
CA ARG A 15 -15.73 -2.60 -13.96
C ARG A 15 -14.39 -3.01 -14.51
N ARG A 16 -14.13 -2.69 -15.78
CA ARG A 16 -12.83 -2.95 -16.39
C ARG A 16 -11.71 -2.17 -15.70
N GLU A 17 -11.98 -0.95 -15.23
CA GLU A 17 -11.02 -0.19 -14.41
C GLU A 17 -10.74 -0.87 -13.06
N ILE A 18 -11.77 -1.35 -12.36
CA ILE A 18 -11.63 -2.10 -11.11
C ILE A 18 -10.80 -3.38 -11.30
N GLU A 19 -11.09 -4.17 -12.33
CA GLU A 19 -10.29 -5.34 -12.70
C GLU A 19 -8.82 -4.96 -12.97
N GLY A 20 -8.60 -3.84 -13.68
CA GLY A 20 -7.28 -3.27 -13.91
C GLY A 20 -6.56 -2.90 -12.61
N TYR A 21 -7.27 -2.31 -11.64
CA TYR A 21 -6.71 -2.00 -10.32
C TYR A 21 -6.36 -3.26 -9.53
N GLN A 22 -7.20 -4.29 -9.56
CA GLN A 22 -6.91 -5.58 -8.91
C GLN A 22 -5.64 -6.23 -9.47
N ASN A 23 -5.47 -6.23 -10.79
CA ASN A 23 -4.25 -6.73 -11.41
C ASN A 23 -3.02 -5.92 -10.98
N ARG A 24 -3.12 -4.58 -10.92
CA ARG A 24 -2.00 -3.73 -10.43
C ARG A 24 -1.67 -4.01 -8.96
N VAL A 25 -2.69 -4.18 -8.11
CA VAL A 25 -2.50 -4.54 -6.70
C VAL A 25 -1.76 -5.88 -6.58
N PHE A 26 -2.16 -6.88 -7.36
CA PHE A 26 -1.47 -8.18 -7.40
C PHE A 26 0.02 -8.01 -7.74
N TRP A 27 0.36 -7.23 -8.78
CA TRP A 27 1.75 -6.99 -9.15
C TRP A 27 2.52 -6.21 -8.07
N ILE A 28 1.91 -5.22 -7.43
CA ILE A 28 2.54 -4.49 -6.31
C ILE A 28 2.88 -5.45 -5.16
N VAL A 29 1.94 -6.33 -4.79
CA VAL A 29 2.14 -7.32 -3.73
C VAL A 29 3.21 -8.33 -4.13
N LEU A 30 3.20 -8.83 -5.36
CA LEU A 30 4.19 -9.77 -5.86
C LEU A 30 5.60 -9.17 -5.89
N ILE A 31 5.74 -7.93 -6.37
CA ILE A 31 7.00 -7.18 -6.35
C ILE A 31 7.46 -6.95 -4.90
N GLY A 32 6.56 -6.61 -3.99
CA GLY A 32 6.87 -6.48 -2.58
C GLY A 32 7.37 -7.78 -1.95
N LEU A 33 6.69 -8.89 -2.21
CA LEU A 33 6.97 -10.19 -1.59
C LEU A 33 8.22 -10.87 -2.14
N VAL A 34 8.39 -10.87 -3.46
CA VAL A 34 9.49 -11.59 -4.14
C VAL A 34 10.60 -10.63 -4.55
N GLY A 35 10.24 -9.45 -5.04
CA GLY A 35 11.20 -8.45 -5.50
C GLY A 35 12.06 -7.89 -4.37
N ILE A 36 11.50 -7.62 -3.19
CA ILE A 36 12.29 -7.06 -2.08
C ILE A 36 13.37 -8.03 -1.58
N PRO A 37 13.10 -9.32 -1.27
CA PRO A 37 14.15 -10.26 -0.91
C PRO A 37 15.19 -10.45 -2.01
N ALA A 38 14.76 -10.56 -3.27
CA ALA A 38 15.67 -10.72 -4.40
C ALA A 38 16.60 -9.50 -4.56
N LEU A 39 16.03 -8.29 -4.57
CA LEU A 39 16.81 -7.04 -4.62
C LEU A 39 17.75 -6.92 -3.42
N SER A 40 17.29 -7.27 -2.23
CA SER A 40 18.12 -7.26 -1.02
C SER A 40 19.34 -8.17 -1.18
N TYR A 41 19.15 -9.39 -1.68
CA TYR A 41 20.24 -10.33 -1.94
C TYR A 41 21.28 -9.76 -2.91
N PHE A 42 20.84 -9.18 -4.04
CA PHE A 42 21.75 -8.58 -5.01
C PHE A 42 22.44 -7.30 -4.49
N MET A 43 21.78 -6.53 -3.64
CA MET A 43 22.35 -5.29 -3.09
C MET A 43 23.38 -5.53 -1.98
N LEU A 44 23.43 -6.73 -1.38
CA LEU A 44 24.44 -7.04 -0.37
C LEU A 44 25.87 -6.96 -0.93
N SER A 45 26.05 -7.36 -2.19
CA SER A 45 27.35 -7.37 -2.89
C SER A 45 27.70 -6.06 -3.59
N ALA A 46 26.81 -5.04 -3.55
CA ALA A 46 27.07 -3.76 -4.19
C ALA A 46 28.13 -2.94 -3.44
N THR A 47 29.03 -2.31 -4.20
CA THR A 47 30.10 -1.42 -3.67
C THR A 47 29.57 -0.06 -3.23
N VAL A 48 28.51 0.42 -3.89
CA VAL A 48 27.77 1.63 -3.50
C VAL A 48 26.72 1.22 -2.47
N PRO A 49 26.49 2.00 -1.39
CA PRO A 49 25.54 1.65 -0.32
C PRO A 49 24.06 1.83 -0.74
N ILE A 50 23.69 1.29 -1.91
CA ILE A 50 22.33 1.37 -2.48
C ILE A 50 21.32 0.64 -1.59
N TRP A 51 21.76 -0.36 -0.82
CA TRP A 51 20.94 -1.06 0.16
C TRP A 51 20.25 -0.13 1.18
N MET A 52 20.80 1.07 1.43
CA MET A 52 20.18 2.09 2.29
C MET A 52 18.84 2.58 1.74
N THR A 53 18.59 2.41 0.44
CA THR A 53 17.37 2.86 -0.23
C THR A 53 16.20 1.87 -0.12
N LEU A 54 16.47 0.61 0.25
CA LEU A 54 15.48 -0.48 0.29
C LEU A 54 14.25 -0.19 1.17
N PRO A 55 14.40 0.37 2.40
CA PRO A 55 13.23 0.75 3.19
C PRO A 55 12.32 1.75 2.48
N PHE A 56 12.88 2.68 1.69
CA PHE A 56 12.07 3.67 0.96
C PHE A 56 11.36 3.06 -0.24
N VAL A 57 11.98 2.11 -0.94
CA VAL A 57 11.31 1.35 -2.01
C VAL A 57 10.07 0.67 -1.45
N LEU A 58 10.21 0.01 -0.30
CA LEU A 58 9.09 -0.61 0.38
C LEU A 58 8.04 0.45 0.76
N LEU A 59 8.43 1.58 1.37
CA LEU A 59 7.51 2.68 1.68
C LEU A 59 6.74 3.21 0.45
N VAL A 60 7.38 3.30 -0.71
CA VAL A 60 6.70 3.67 -1.97
C VAL A 60 5.69 2.60 -2.39
N LEU A 61 6.03 1.31 -2.27
CA LEU A 61 5.12 0.21 -2.61
C LEU A 61 3.85 0.23 -1.76
N ILE A 62 3.94 0.52 -0.45
CA ILE A 62 2.72 0.62 0.36
C ILE A 62 1.87 1.83 0.00
N VAL A 63 2.50 2.98 -0.27
CA VAL A 63 1.75 4.17 -0.71
C VAL A 63 1.02 3.90 -2.02
N LEU A 64 1.68 3.22 -2.97
CA LEU A 64 1.05 2.79 -4.22
C LEU A 64 -0.09 1.82 -3.98
N PHE A 65 0.08 0.83 -3.09
CA PHE A 65 -0.98 -0.10 -2.72
C PHE A 65 -2.21 0.64 -2.13
N LEU A 66 -2.00 1.54 -1.17
CA LEU A 66 -3.07 2.33 -0.56
C LEU A 66 -3.78 3.24 -1.59
N ALA A 67 -3.03 3.81 -2.54
CA ALA A 67 -3.60 4.60 -3.62
C ALA A 67 -4.51 3.76 -4.54
N GLN A 68 -4.11 2.55 -4.91
CA GLN A 68 -4.95 1.64 -5.71
C GLN A 68 -6.24 1.25 -4.95
N GLN A 69 -6.13 0.95 -3.65
CA GLN A 69 -7.31 0.66 -2.81
C GLN A 69 -8.28 1.84 -2.78
N ASN A 70 -7.77 3.06 -2.60
CA ASN A 70 -8.58 4.27 -2.63
C ASN A 70 -9.30 4.49 -3.98
N HIS A 71 -8.62 4.23 -5.10
CA HIS A 71 -9.23 4.37 -6.42
C HIS A 71 -10.35 3.34 -6.63
N MET A 72 -10.13 2.09 -6.21
CA MET A 72 -11.14 1.03 -6.27
C MET A 72 -12.37 1.36 -5.41
N MET A 73 -12.17 1.80 -4.17
CA MET A 73 -13.27 2.22 -3.28
C MET A 73 -14.08 3.38 -3.87
N ARG A 74 -13.42 4.36 -4.51
CA ARG A 74 -14.09 5.48 -5.18
C ARG A 74 -14.92 5.03 -6.38
N ALA A 75 -14.39 4.12 -7.20
CA ALA A 75 -15.12 3.57 -8.35
C ALA A 75 -16.37 2.79 -7.90
N GLY A 76 -16.24 1.94 -6.87
CA GLY A 76 -17.38 1.21 -6.29
C GLY A 76 -18.44 2.15 -5.71
N ARG A 77 -18.03 3.19 -4.97
CA ARG A 77 -18.95 4.21 -4.45
C ARG A 77 -19.69 4.95 -5.57
N TYR A 78 -18.98 5.30 -6.65
CA TYR A 78 -19.61 5.94 -7.80
C TYR A 78 -20.66 5.05 -8.47
N ILE A 79 -20.36 3.75 -8.65
CA ILE A 79 -21.33 2.78 -9.18
C ILE A 79 -22.58 2.75 -8.32
N ARG A 80 -22.42 2.60 -7.01
CA ARG A 80 -23.54 2.55 -6.06
C ARG A 80 -24.39 3.82 -6.09
N GLU A 81 -23.76 4.98 -5.93
CA GLU A 81 -24.47 6.25 -5.74
C GLU A 81 -25.06 6.83 -7.04
N HIS A 82 -24.40 6.60 -8.18
CA HIS A 82 -24.73 7.29 -9.43
C HIS A 82 -25.25 6.38 -10.53
N ILE A 83 -24.93 5.08 -10.52
CA ILE A 83 -25.40 4.13 -11.55
C ILE A 83 -26.57 3.32 -11.02
N GLU A 84 -26.39 2.61 -9.90
CA GLU A 84 -27.42 1.71 -9.36
C GLU A 84 -28.65 2.47 -8.87
N SER A 85 -28.48 3.69 -8.34
CA SER A 85 -29.60 4.56 -7.93
C SER A 85 -30.52 5.00 -9.08
N GLN A 86 -30.07 4.90 -10.33
CA GLN A 86 -30.83 5.32 -11.51
C GLN A 86 -31.47 4.14 -12.26
N ILE A 87 -31.25 2.91 -11.81
CA ILE A 87 -31.76 1.69 -12.43
C ILE A 87 -32.80 1.08 -11.47
N ASP A 88 -33.98 0.76 -12.01
CA ASP A 88 -35.10 0.16 -11.27
C ASP A 88 -34.88 -1.35 -11.02
N TYR A 89 -33.67 -1.72 -10.61
CA TYR A 89 -33.23 -3.09 -10.38
C TYR A 89 -32.60 -3.20 -9.00
N ALA A 90 -33.28 -3.95 -8.12
CA ALA A 90 -32.83 -4.20 -6.75
C ALA A 90 -32.76 -5.72 -6.47
N PRO A 91 -31.71 -6.19 -5.77
CA PRO A 91 -30.56 -5.42 -5.31
C PRO A 91 -29.58 -5.12 -6.46
N GLY A 92 -29.04 -3.90 -6.45
CA GLY A 92 -27.85 -3.56 -7.22
C GLY A 92 -26.67 -4.45 -6.81
N TRP A 93 -25.65 -4.56 -7.66
CA TRP A 93 -24.51 -5.43 -7.38
C TRP A 93 -23.74 -4.98 -6.13
N GLU A 94 -23.42 -3.69 -6.02
CA GLU A 94 -22.71 -3.17 -4.84
C GLU A 94 -23.56 -3.33 -3.58
N ALA A 95 -24.87 -3.10 -3.68
CA ALA A 95 -25.79 -3.38 -2.58
C ALA A 95 -25.81 -4.87 -2.17
N TRP A 96 -25.74 -5.79 -3.15
CA TRP A 96 -25.64 -7.23 -2.87
C TRP A 96 -24.30 -7.58 -2.19
N ILE A 97 -23.17 -7.04 -2.65
CA ILE A 97 -21.87 -7.25 -1.99
C ILE A 97 -21.90 -6.74 -0.55
N GLU A 98 -22.46 -5.55 -0.31
CA GLU A 98 -22.53 -4.98 1.04
C GLU A 98 -23.41 -5.79 1.99
N SER A 99 -24.44 -6.46 1.46
CA SER A 99 -25.30 -7.37 2.24
C SER A 99 -24.55 -8.61 2.76
N ARG A 100 -23.34 -8.88 2.26
CA ARG A 100 -22.52 -10.06 2.58
C ARG A 100 -21.36 -9.66 3.50
N PRO A 101 -21.53 -9.73 4.84
CA PRO A 101 -20.49 -9.32 5.79
C PRO A 101 -19.22 -10.18 5.69
N GLU A 102 -19.34 -11.42 5.24
CA GLU A 102 -18.25 -12.37 5.02
C GLU A 102 -17.17 -11.84 4.06
N PHE A 103 -17.57 -11.21 2.94
CA PHE A 103 -16.63 -10.64 1.98
C PHE A 103 -15.90 -9.43 2.56
N ARG A 104 -16.61 -8.57 3.28
CA ARG A 104 -16.01 -7.40 3.95
C ARG A 104 -15.03 -7.79 5.06
N MET A 105 -15.26 -8.90 5.76
CA MET A 105 -14.31 -9.42 6.75
C MET A 105 -13.05 -9.97 6.08
N MET A 106 -13.20 -10.72 4.99
CA MET A 106 -12.07 -11.26 4.24
C MET A 106 -11.15 -10.14 3.72
N ASP A 107 -11.72 -9.08 3.15
CA ASP A 107 -10.95 -7.91 2.67
C ASP A 107 -10.18 -7.23 3.80
N LYS A 108 -10.80 -7.06 4.98
CA LYS A 108 -10.13 -6.51 6.16
C LYS A 108 -8.97 -7.40 6.61
N HIS A 109 -9.15 -8.71 6.66
CA HIS A 109 -8.09 -9.65 7.04
C HIS A 109 -6.96 -9.65 6.02
N PHE A 110 -7.28 -9.58 4.73
CA PHE A 110 -6.29 -9.52 3.65
C PHE A 110 -5.44 -8.24 3.76
N VAL A 111 -6.08 -7.07 3.86
CA VAL A 111 -5.38 -5.78 4.04
C VAL A 111 -4.56 -5.77 5.32
N ALA A 112 -5.12 -6.24 6.44
CA ALA A 112 -4.40 -6.32 7.72
C ALA A 112 -3.16 -7.22 7.61
N SER A 113 -3.29 -8.38 6.98
CA SER A 113 -2.16 -9.32 6.80
C SER A 113 -1.05 -8.71 5.94
N LEU A 114 -1.42 -8.02 4.86
CA LEU A 114 -0.46 -7.32 4.01
C LEU A 114 0.24 -6.17 4.76
N LEU A 115 -0.49 -5.40 5.57
CA LEU A 115 0.09 -4.33 6.38
C LEU A 115 1.07 -4.88 7.43
N ILE A 116 0.71 -5.99 8.10
CA ILE A 116 1.62 -6.65 9.05
C ILE A 116 2.89 -7.09 8.34
N LEU A 117 2.76 -7.82 7.23
CA LEU A 117 3.89 -8.28 6.42
C LEU A 117 4.77 -7.11 5.98
N PHE A 118 4.14 -6.03 5.54
CA PHE A 118 4.81 -4.81 5.12
C PHE A 118 5.66 -4.21 6.24
N PHE A 119 5.09 -3.97 7.41
CA PHE A 119 5.83 -3.39 8.54
C PHE A 119 6.94 -4.31 9.02
N LEU A 120 6.71 -5.62 9.04
CA LEU A 120 7.74 -6.60 9.38
C LEU A 120 8.94 -6.46 8.44
N PHE A 121 8.74 -6.46 7.13
CA PHE A 121 9.83 -6.28 6.18
C PHE A 121 10.46 -4.88 6.26
N TYR A 122 9.67 -3.84 6.49
CA TYR A 122 10.17 -2.46 6.58
C TYR A 122 11.10 -2.28 7.78
N PHE A 123 10.69 -2.71 8.97
CA PHE A 123 11.53 -2.63 10.17
C PHE A 123 12.74 -3.56 10.08
N LEU A 124 12.60 -4.75 9.46
CA LEU A 124 13.72 -5.63 9.20
C LEU A 124 14.78 -4.95 8.31
N LEU A 125 14.36 -4.30 7.22
CA LEU A 125 15.28 -3.60 6.31
C LEU A 125 15.96 -2.40 6.98
N ILE A 126 15.23 -1.62 7.79
CA ILE A 126 15.84 -0.54 8.59
C ILE A 126 16.85 -1.12 9.57
N GLY A 127 16.50 -2.20 10.28
CA GLY A 127 17.38 -2.87 11.23
C GLY A 127 18.66 -3.35 10.58
N LEU A 128 18.56 -4.04 9.43
CA LEU A 128 19.71 -4.48 8.65
C LEU A 128 20.56 -3.31 8.17
N ALA A 129 19.92 -2.24 7.70
CA ALA A 129 20.62 -1.06 7.21
C ALA A 129 21.41 -0.36 8.33
N LEU A 130 20.77 -0.09 9.48
CA LEU A 130 21.42 0.53 10.62
C LEU A 130 22.49 -0.38 11.24
N HIS A 131 22.27 -1.69 11.28
CA HIS A 131 23.27 -2.64 11.77
C HIS A 131 24.54 -2.61 10.91
N ARG A 132 24.39 -2.56 9.58
CA ARG A 132 25.54 -2.47 8.67
C ARG A 132 26.28 -1.14 8.80
N LEU A 133 25.57 -0.01 8.95
CA LEU A 133 26.20 1.28 9.24
C LEU A 133 26.93 1.30 10.58
N ALA A 134 26.34 0.68 11.61
CA ALA A 134 26.96 0.58 12.93
C ALA A 134 28.25 -0.25 12.88
N ALA A 135 28.24 -1.39 12.18
CA ALA A 135 29.45 -2.19 11.97
C ALA A 135 30.55 -1.37 11.26
N GLN A 136 30.21 -0.64 10.20
CA GLN A 136 31.15 0.23 9.49
C GLN A 136 31.71 1.36 10.38
N ALA A 137 30.87 1.95 11.25
CA ALA A 137 31.30 2.99 12.18
C ALA A 137 32.26 2.47 13.26
N LEU A 138 32.11 1.20 13.68
CA LEU A 138 32.97 0.55 14.66
C LEU A 138 34.35 0.16 14.09
N GLU A 139 34.45 -0.10 12.78
CA GLU A 139 35.72 -0.42 12.12
C GLU A 139 36.62 0.82 11.91
N GLY A 140 36.03 2.02 11.79
CA GLY A 140 36.73 3.28 11.58
C GLY A 140 36.44 4.37 12.62
N PRO A 141 36.63 4.12 13.93
CA PRO A 141 36.14 5.01 15.00
C PRO A 141 36.86 6.36 15.05
N ALA A 142 38.09 6.45 14.54
CA ALA A 142 38.90 7.68 14.59
C ALA A 142 38.41 8.78 13.63
N GLY A 143 37.63 8.44 12.60
CA GLY A 143 37.21 9.39 11.56
C GLY A 143 35.93 10.16 11.87
N GLY A 144 35.11 9.73 12.84
CA GLY A 144 33.82 10.33 13.18
C GLY A 144 32.72 10.27 12.09
N THR A 145 33.09 10.16 10.82
CA THR A 145 32.21 10.15 9.65
C THR A 145 31.19 9.01 9.66
N GLY A 146 31.58 7.80 10.09
CA GLY A 146 30.68 6.65 10.19
C GLY A 146 29.50 6.89 11.15
N TRP A 147 29.75 7.53 12.29
CA TRP A 147 28.71 7.88 13.26
C TRP A 147 27.75 8.96 12.73
N TRP A 148 28.25 9.92 11.94
CA TRP A 148 27.40 10.89 11.27
C TRP A 148 26.46 10.24 10.24
N PHE A 149 26.95 9.29 9.44
CA PHE A 149 26.09 8.55 8.51
C PHE A 149 25.05 7.71 9.22
N LEU A 150 25.42 7.02 10.32
CA LEU A 150 24.48 6.26 11.13
C LEU A 150 23.38 7.16 11.71
N GLY A 151 23.77 8.28 12.35
CA GLY A 151 22.83 9.23 12.93
C GLY A 151 21.91 9.85 11.89
N GLY A 152 22.48 10.27 10.75
CA GLY A 152 21.71 10.81 9.62
C GLY A 152 20.70 9.79 9.07
N ALA A 153 21.13 8.55 8.83
CA ALA A 153 20.25 7.49 8.35
C ALA A 153 19.13 7.19 9.36
N ALA A 154 19.44 7.10 10.65
CA ALA A 154 18.45 6.87 11.70
C ALA A 154 17.38 7.96 11.75
N VAL A 155 17.78 9.24 11.63
CA VAL A 155 16.83 10.36 11.58
C VAL A 155 15.94 10.27 10.34
N VAL A 156 16.51 10.04 9.15
CA VAL A 156 15.73 9.96 7.91
C VAL A 156 14.76 8.77 7.95
N TYR A 157 15.19 7.60 8.43
CA TYR A 157 14.31 6.46 8.61
C TYR A 157 13.22 6.72 9.65
N GLY A 158 13.53 7.44 10.73
CA GLY A 158 12.54 7.88 11.72
C GLY A 158 11.46 8.77 11.09
N ILE A 159 11.85 9.79 10.33
CA ILE A 159 10.92 10.67 9.61
C ILE A 159 10.06 9.88 8.63
N ALA A 160 10.68 8.99 7.85
CA ALA A 160 9.97 8.15 6.89
C ALA A 160 8.96 7.21 7.58
N THR A 161 9.33 6.64 8.72
CA THR A 161 8.45 5.79 9.53
C THR A 161 7.25 6.58 10.03
N LEU A 162 7.47 7.77 10.58
CA LEU A 162 6.40 8.65 11.05
C LEU A 162 5.45 9.04 9.91
N PHE A 163 5.99 9.39 8.74
CA PHE A 163 5.20 9.68 7.55
C PHE A 163 4.36 8.47 7.10
N GLY A 164 4.95 7.27 7.08
CA GLY A 164 4.26 6.03 6.72
C GLY A 164 3.12 5.70 7.69
N LEU A 165 3.36 5.80 9.00
CA LEU A 165 2.36 5.60 10.05
C LEU A 165 1.23 6.63 9.96
N PHE A 166 1.56 7.91 9.73
CA PHE A 166 0.56 8.97 9.56
C PHE A 166 -0.33 8.70 8.33
N THR A 167 0.28 8.36 7.20
CA THR A 167 -0.43 8.04 5.96
C THR A 167 -1.36 6.85 6.15
N LEU A 168 -0.89 5.81 6.83
CA LEU A 168 -1.71 4.63 7.14
C LEU A 168 -2.88 4.99 8.05
N PHE A 169 -2.62 5.73 9.12
CA PHE A 169 -3.67 6.13 10.07
C PHE A 169 -4.74 6.98 9.38
N HIS A 170 -4.33 7.92 8.54
CA HIS A 170 -5.25 8.72 7.74
C HIS A 170 -6.08 7.84 6.78
N HIS A 171 -5.44 6.91 6.07
CA HIS A 171 -6.14 5.97 5.18
C HIS A 171 -7.13 5.08 5.94
N TRP A 172 -6.71 4.53 7.08
CA TRP A 172 -7.58 3.69 7.93
C TRP A 172 -8.81 4.44 8.40
N ARG A 173 -8.65 5.69 8.84
CA ARG A 173 -9.79 6.54 9.23
C ARG A 173 -10.76 6.73 8.08
N MET A 174 -10.27 7.05 6.89
CA MET A 174 -11.12 7.26 5.69
C MET A 174 -11.81 5.97 5.21
N ALA A 175 -11.15 4.82 5.34
CA ALA A 175 -11.71 3.53 4.93
C ALA A 175 -12.76 3.01 5.93
N VAL A 176 -12.52 3.19 7.24
CA VAL A 176 -13.39 2.67 8.30
C VAL A 176 -14.54 3.63 8.66
N SER A 177 -14.42 4.94 8.42
CA SER A 177 -15.47 5.92 8.72
C SER A 177 -16.68 5.84 7.79
N THR A 178 -16.84 4.79 6.98
CA THR A 178 -18.05 4.52 6.19
C THR A 178 -19.18 3.91 7.04
N ILE A 179 -19.22 4.22 8.34
CA ILE A 179 -20.44 4.04 9.12
C ILE A 179 -21.44 5.04 8.52
N PRO A 180 -22.58 4.60 7.97
CA PRO A 180 -23.57 5.52 7.46
C PRO A 180 -23.97 6.46 8.59
N GLU A 181 -23.86 7.77 8.36
CA GLU A 181 -24.53 8.71 9.25
C GLU A 181 -26.03 8.36 9.24
N PRO A 182 -26.64 8.23 10.43
CA PRO A 182 -28.03 7.80 10.57
C PRO A 182 -29.03 8.77 9.95
#